data_AF-A0A7M5XLQ9-F1
#
_entry.id   AF-A0A7M5XLQ9-F1
#
_cell.length_a   1.000
_cell.length_b   1.000
_cell.length_c   1.000
_cell.angle_alpha   90.00
_cell.angle_beta   90.00
_cell.angle_gamma   90.00
#
_symmetry.space_group_name_H-M   'P 1'
#
loop_
_entity.id
_entity.type
_entity.pdbx_description
1 polymer ?
#
loop_
_entity_poly.entity_id
_entity_poly.type
_entity_poly.pdbx_seq_one_letter_code
_entity_poly.pdbx_strand_id
1 'polypeptide(L)'
;MPHHDRRRNVAIQKYFNEGYSYKNILRLLQRLGIVISMRKLKRILFSLGLARRKPNCSLAHVCDTLMTEIQGSGSLLGYRCMHQKLRVIKNIQISRNNVMNLQKAIDPIGVAERRARKLKRRRYITPGPNYLWHLDGYDKLKRYGICIHGCIDG
;
A
#
# COMPACT_ATOMS: atom_id res chain seq x y z
N MET A 1 17.40 -12.02 -27.70
CA MET A 1 16.35 -11.01 -27.97
C MET A 1 15.03 -11.10 -27.14
N PRO A 2 14.66 -12.19 -26.42
CA PRO A 2 13.41 -12.22 -25.61
C PRO A 2 13.47 -11.54 -24.22
N HIS A 3 14.67 -11.32 -23.66
CA HIS A 3 14.82 -10.91 -22.25
C HIS A 3 14.36 -9.48 -21.94
N HIS A 4 14.51 -8.55 -22.89
CA HIS A 4 14.13 -7.14 -22.68
C HIS A 4 12.61 -6.96 -22.57
N ASP A 5 11.83 -7.69 -23.37
CA ASP A 5 10.37 -7.63 -23.31
C ASP A 5 9.82 -8.23 -22.02
N ARG A 6 10.45 -9.29 -21.50
CA ARG A 6 10.07 -9.89 -20.21
C ARG A 6 10.34 -8.93 -19.05
N ARG A 7 11.52 -8.30 -18.99
CA ARG A 7 11.84 -7.29 -17.95
C ARG A 7 10.86 -6.11 -17.97
N ARG A 8 10.52 -5.60 -19.15
CA ARG A 8 9.51 -4.54 -19.30
C ARG A 8 8.15 -4.96 -18.77
N ASN A 9 7.66 -6.14 -19.17
CA ASN A 9 6.33 -6.59 -18.79
C ASN A 9 6.22 -6.81 -17.28
N VAL A 10 7.27 -7.33 -16.63
CA VAL A 10 7.34 -7.47 -15.17
C VAL A 10 7.30 -6.10 -14.49
N ALA A 11 8.05 -5.11 -14.98
CA ALA A 11 8.01 -3.75 -14.42
C ALA A 11 6.61 -3.11 -14.57
N ILE A 12 5.99 -3.24 -15.75
CA ILE A 12 4.62 -2.76 -16.00
C ILE A 12 3.64 -3.42 -15.03
N GLN A 13 3.70 -4.74 -14.89
CA GLN A 13 2.85 -5.52 -13.99
C GLN A 13 2.98 -5.04 -12.54
N LYS A 14 4.22 -4.87 -12.07
CA LYS A 14 4.52 -4.37 -10.73
C LYS A 14 3.92 -3.00 -10.50
N TYR A 15 4.24 -2.02 -11.35
CA TYR A 15 3.74 -0.65 -11.18
C TYR A 15 2.22 -0.56 -11.34
N PHE A 16 1.62 -1.41 -12.17
CA PHE A 16 0.19 -1.52 -12.29
C PHE A 16 -0.45 -2.02 -10.99
N ASN A 17 0.08 -3.09 -10.40
CA ASN A 17 -0.41 -3.64 -9.12
C ASN A 17 -0.20 -2.64 -7.97
N GLU A 18 0.91 -1.90 -7.96
CA GLU A 18 1.15 -0.82 -7.00
C GLU A 18 0.23 0.40 -7.21
N GLY A 19 -0.31 0.59 -8.42
CA GLY A 19 -1.41 1.54 -8.73
C GLY A 19 -1.06 2.90 -9.19
N TYR A 20 0.18 3.08 -9.59
CA TYR A 20 0.59 4.24 -10.35
C TYR A 20 -0.37 4.49 -11.50
N SER A 21 -0.75 5.75 -11.72
CA SER A 21 -1.51 6.14 -12.90
C SER A 21 -0.75 5.77 -14.18
N TYR A 22 -1.41 5.63 -15.33
CA TYR A 22 -0.71 5.29 -16.57
C TYR A 22 0.39 6.31 -16.91
N LYS A 23 0.16 7.60 -16.64
CA LYS A 23 1.18 8.65 -16.78
C LYS A 23 2.39 8.39 -15.87
N ASN A 24 2.17 8.00 -14.62
CA ASN A 24 3.26 7.70 -13.68
C ASN A 24 4.00 6.42 -14.05
N ILE A 25 3.29 5.39 -14.52
CA ILE A 25 3.93 4.16 -15.05
C ILE A 25 4.87 4.51 -16.20
N LEU A 26 4.45 5.37 -17.14
CA LEU A 26 5.32 5.83 -18.23
C LEU A 26 6.57 6.55 -17.72
N ARG A 27 6.42 7.49 -16.77
CA ARG A 27 7.56 8.21 -16.18
C ARG A 27 8.53 7.28 -15.44
N LEU A 28 8.00 6.29 -14.71
CA LEU A 28 8.81 5.31 -13.99
C LEU A 28 9.57 4.41 -14.97
N LEU A 29 8.93 3.98 -16.05
CA LEU A 29 9.59 3.21 -17.11
C LEU A 29 10.66 4.02 -17.83
N GLN A 30 10.42 5.31 -18.06
CA GLN A 30 11.41 6.20 -18.67
C GLN A 30 12.67 6.32 -17.81
N ARG A 31 12.53 6.40 -16.48
CA ARG A 31 13.68 6.37 -15.54
C ARG A 31 14.47 5.05 -15.56
N LEU A 32 13.83 3.95 -15.99
CA LEU A 32 14.47 2.66 -16.19
C LEU A 32 15.07 2.48 -17.61
N GLY A 33 15.08 3.53 -18.44
CA GLY A 33 15.55 3.47 -19.82
C GLY A 33 14.55 2.83 -20.80
N ILE A 34 13.30 2.58 -20.37
CA ILE A 34 12.26 1.96 -21.20
C ILE A 34 11.29 3.04 -21.68
N VAL A 35 11.43 3.45 -22.94
CA VAL A 35 10.53 4.42 -23.57
C VAL A 35 9.41 3.68 -24.32
N ILE A 36 8.17 3.88 -23.88
CA ILE A 36 6.98 3.34 -24.55
C ILE A 36 5.89 4.41 -24.66
N SER A 37 5.07 4.34 -25.71
CA SER A 37 3.89 5.20 -25.85
C SER A 37 2.74 4.73 -24.96
N MET A 38 1.82 5.64 -24.65
CA MET A 38 0.59 5.31 -23.91
C MET A 38 -0.22 4.20 -24.60
N ARG A 39 -0.28 4.20 -25.94
CA ARG A 39 -0.97 3.17 -26.74
C ARG A 39 -0.31 1.80 -26.54
N LYS A 40 1.03 1.75 -26.59
CA LYS A 40 1.79 0.51 -26.37
C LYS A 40 1.61 -0.01 -24.94
N LEU A 41 1.63 0.88 -23.94
CA LEU A 41 1.35 0.51 -22.54
C LEU A 41 -0.04 -0.12 -22.40
N LYS A 42 -1.10 0.53 -22.92
CA LYS A 42 -2.47 0.00 -22.87
C LYS A 42 -2.59 -1.37 -23.55
N ARG A 43 -1.94 -1.55 -24.71
CA ARG A 43 -1.92 -2.83 -25.42
C ARG A 43 -1.24 -3.94 -24.60
N ILE A 44 -0.12 -3.62 -23.95
CA ILE A 44 0.59 -4.58 -23.09
C ILE A 44 -0.28 -4.95 -21.88
N LEU A 45 -0.88 -3.97 -21.20
CA LEU A 45 -1.79 -4.23 -20.07
C LEU A 45 -2.96 -5.13 -20.49
N PHE A 46 -3.53 -4.89 -21.67
CA PHE A 46 -4.58 -5.72 -22.23
C PHE A 46 -4.10 -7.15 -22.49
N SER A 47 -2.93 -7.34 -23.12
CA SER A 47 -2.35 -8.68 -23.34
C SER A 47 -2.00 -9.42 -22.04
N LEU A 48 -1.75 -8.69 -20.95
CA LEU A 48 -1.51 -9.25 -19.61
C LEU A 48 -2.81 -9.49 -18.83
N GLY A 49 -3.99 -9.18 -19.39
CA GLY A 49 -5.28 -9.32 -18.71
C GLY A 49 -5.50 -8.34 -17.56
N LEU A 50 -4.74 -7.23 -17.51
CA LEU A 50 -4.73 -6.30 -16.38
C LEU A 50 -5.74 -5.17 -16.56
N ALA A 51 -6.78 -5.17 -15.73
CA ALA A 51 -7.82 -4.15 -15.73
C ALA A 51 -8.03 -3.60 -14.32
N ARG A 52 -8.03 -2.26 -14.17
CA ARG A 52 -8.12 -1.62 -12.84
C ARG A 52 -9.45 -1.79 -12.13
N ARG A 53 -10.51 -2.09 -12.88
CA ARG A 53 -11.89 -2.19 -12.38
C ARG A 53 -12.37 -3.64 -12.27
N LYS A 54 -11.47 -4.61 -12.40
CA LYS A 54 -11.80 -6.03 -12.25
C LYS A 54 -11.31 -6.49 -10.88
N PRO A 55 -12.20 -6.74 -9.90
CA PRO A 55 -11.76 -7.40 -8.67
C PRO A 55 -11.15 -8.75 -9.04
N ASN A 56 -9.99 -9.05 -8.45
CA ASN A 56 -9.25 -10.26 -8.75
C ASN A 56 -9.52 -11.40 -7.76
N CYS A 57 -10.35 -11.16 -6.74
CA CYS A 57 -10.73 -12.14 -5.73
C CYS A 57 -12.20 -11.95 -5.31
N SER A 58 -12.76 -12.99 -4.67
CA SER A 58 -14.10 -12.96 -4.09
C SER A 58 -14.18 -12.04 -2.89
N LEU A 59 -15.36 -11.45 -2.63
CA LEU A 59 -15.56 -10.59 -1.47
C LEU A 59 -15.34 -11.32 -0.14
N ALA A 60 -15.68 -12.62 -0.06
CA ALA A 60 -15.43 -13.44 1.12
C ALA A 60 -13.94 -13.49 1.49
N HIS A 61 -13.07 -13.74 0.52
CA HIS A 61 -11.62 -13.74 0.74
C HIS A 61 -11.11 -12.37 1.20
N VAL A 62 -11.70 -11.27 0.69
CA VAL A 62 -11.33 -9.92 1.15
C VAL A 62 -11.77 -9.68 2.59
N CYS A 63 -12.93 -10.18 3.00
CA CYS A 63 -13.37 -10.11 4.39
C CYS A 63 -12.42 -10.88 5.32
N ASP A 64 -12.04 -12.11 4.97
CA ASP A 64 -11.15 -12.93 5.79
C ASP A 64 -9.76 -12.28 5.94
N THR A 65 -9.23 -11.76 4.83
CA THR A 65 -7.95 -11.02 4.84
C THR A 65 -8.05 -9.70 5.61
N LEU A 66 -9.19 -9.00 5.58
CA LEU A 66 -9.41 -7.82 6.41
C LEU A 66 -9.48 -8.18 7.90
N MET A 67 -10.19 -9.24 8.28
CA MET A 67 -10.31 -9.67 9.67
C MET A 67 -8.95 -10.02 10.26
N THR A 68 -8.16 -10.83 9.55
CA THR A 68 -6.79 -11.19 9.96
C THR A 68 -5.88 -9.97 10.09
N GLU A 69 -5.97 -9.00 9.17
CA GLU A 69 -5.18 -7.78 9.24
C GLU A 69 -5.60 -6.86 10.39
N ILE A 70 -6.90 -6.72 10.66
CA ILE A 70 -7.41 -5.90 11.76
C ILE A 70 -6.99 -6.49 13.12
N GLN A 71 -6.99 -7.82 13.26
CA GLN A 71 -6.54 -8.49 14.49
C GLN A 71 -5.01 -8.45 14.67
N GLY A 72 -4.24 -8.32 13.59
CA GLY A 72 -2.78 -8.32 13.63
C GLY A 72 -2.16 -6.95 13.35
N SER A 73 -1.26 -6.94 12.36
CA SER A 73 -0.41 -5.79 12.02
C SER A 73 -1.17 -4.58 11.44
N GLY A 74 -2.43 -4.76 11.05
CA GLY A 74 -3.31 -3.74 10.49
C GLY A 74 -4.29 -3.11 11.49
N SER A 75 -4.24 -3.47 12.77
CA SER A 75 -5.16 -2.98 13.82
C SER A 75 -5.33 -1.46 13.90
N LEU A 76 -4.27 -0.70 13.62
CA LEU A 76 -4.30 0.77 13.65
C LEU A 76 -4.53 1.40 12.27
N LEU A 77 -4.58 0.62 11.20
CA LEU A 77 -4.67 1.14 9.84
C LEU A 77 -6.09 1.60 9.53
N GLY A 78 -6.22 2.89 9.18
CA GLY A 78 -7.44 3.38 8.54
C GLY A 78 -7.63 2.79 7.13
N TYR A 79 -8.86 2.86 6.61
CA TYR A 79 -9.24 2.22 5.34
C TYR A 79 -8.41 2.62 4.13
N ARG A 80 -7.81 3.82 4.12
CA ARG A 80 -6.90 4.27 3.04
C ARG A 80 -5.60 3.46 3.04
N CYS A 81 -4.97 3.34 4.20
CA CYS A 81 -3.76 2.54 4.37
C CYS A 81 -4.08 1.05 4.21
N MET A 82 -5.23 0.59 4.71
CA MET A 82 -5.68 -0.79 4.51
C MET A 82 -5.88 -1.11 3.02
N HIS A 83 -6.53 -0.23 2.27
CA HIS A 83 -6.69 -0.37 0.81
C HIS A 83 -5.34 -0.46 0.09
N GLN A 84 -4.37 0.39 0.47
CA GLN A 84 -3.01 0.32 -0.07
C GLN A 84 -2.30 -0.98 0.31
N LYS A 85 -2.44 -1.43 1.57
CA LYS A 85 -1.82 -2.66 2.07
C LYS A 85 -2.36 -3.91 1.37
N LEU A 86 -3.69 -4.03 1.25
CA LEU A 86 -4.34 -5.09 0.49
C LEU A 86 -3.79 -5.14 -0.93
N ARG A 87 -3.58 -3.98 -1.54
CA ARG A 87 -3.19 -3.88 -2.94
C ARG A 87 -1.70 -4.11 -3.20
N VAL A 88 -0.82 -3.58 -2.35
CA VAL A 88 0.64 -3.67 -2.51
C VAL A 88 1.19 -4.96 -1.92
N ILE A 89 0.73 -5.34 -0.72
CA ILE A 89 1.28 -6.49 0.02
C ILE A 89 0.52 -7.77 -0.31
N LYS A 90 -0.82 -7.72 -0.30
CA LYS A 90 -1.66 -8.89 -0.54
C LYS A 90 -2.04 -9.08 -2.02
N ASN A 91 -1.67 -8.13 -2.89
CA ASN A 91 -2.01 -8.13 -4.32
C ASN A 91 -3.53 -8.24 -4.58
N ILE A 92 -4.37 -7.71 -3.69
CA ILE A 92 -5.83 -7.70 -3.79
C ILE A 92 -6.30 -6.40 -4.44
N GLN A 93 -7.05 -6.53 -5.54
CA GLN A 93 -7.67 -5.41 -6.24
C GLN A 93 -9.12 -5.27 -5.80
N ILE A 94 -9.38 -4.25 -4.99
CA ILE A 94 -10.72 -3.92 -4.52
C ILE A 94 -10.94 -2.40 -4.58
N SER A 95 -12.20 -2.00 -4.73
CA SER A 95 -12.57 -0.59 -4.66
C SER A 95 -12.31 -0.06 -3.24
N ARG A 96 -11.85 1.18 -3.16
CA ARG A 96 -11.62 1.85 -1.87
C ARG A 96 -12.90 1.96 -1.04
N ASN A 97 -14.04 2.17 -1.68
CA ASN A 97 -15.33 2.26 -0.99
C ASN A 97 -15.74 0.92 -0.40
N ASN A 98 -15.46 -0.19 -1.10
CA ASN A 98 -15.74 -1.52 -0.55
C ASN A 98 -14.85 -1.78 0.68
N VAL A 99 -13.55 -1.45 0.64
CA VAL A 99 -12.68 -1.59 1.82
C VAL A 99 -13.21 -0.75 2.99
N MET A 100 -13.65 0.49 2.73
CA MET A 100 -14.21 1.35 3.77
C MET A 100 -15.46 0.74 4.40
N ASN A 101 -16.39 0.25 3.57
CA ASN A 101 -17.65 -0.33 4.04
C ASN A 101 -17.41 -1.65 4.79
N LEU A 102 -16.56 -2.53 4.25
CA LEU A 102 -16.19 -3.79 4.89
C LEU A 102 -15.47 -3.56 6.22
N GLN A 103 -14.49 -2.66 6.26
CA GLN A 103 -13.78 -2.35 7.50
C GLN A 103 -14.72 -1.74 8.55
N LYS A 104 -15.69 -0.91 8.15
CA LYS A 104 -16.70 -0.37 9.06
C LYS A 104 -17.66 -1.45 9.59
N ALA A 105 -17.99 -2.45 8.77
CA ALA A 105 -18.81 -3.58 9.20
C ALA A 105 -18.07 -4.51 10.16
N ILE A 106 -16.77 -4.76 9.92
CA ILE A 106 -15.94 -5.67 10.73
C ILE A 106 -15.48 -5.00 12.04
N ASP A 107 -15.07 -3.73 11.99
CA ASP A 107 -14.51 -2.98 13.13
C ASP A 107 -15.20 -1.61 13.30
N PRO A 108 -16.50 -1.58 13.67
CA PRO A 108 -17.22 -0.32 13.85
C PRO A 108 -16.63 0.51 15.00
N ILE A 109 -16.17 -0.15 16.06
CA ILE A 109 -15.58 0.48 17.25
C ILE A 109 -14.25 1.13 16.89
N GLY A 110 -13.31 0.40 16.29
CA GLY A 110 -12.01 0.97 15.92
C GLY A 110 -12.12 2.04 14.83
N VAL A 111 -13.13 1.98 13.96
CA VAL A 111 -13.46 3.10 13.05
C VAL A 111 -13.92 4.33 13.82
N ALA A 112 -14.79 4.17 14.82
CA ALA A 112 -15.26 5.27 15.66
C ALA A 112 -14.12 5.88 16.50
N GLU A 113 -13.28 5.04 17.13
CA GLU A 113 -12.09 5.47 17.88
C GLU A 113 -11.14 6.31 17.01
N ARG A 114 -10.86 5.85 15.79
CA ARG A 114 -10.03 6.60 14.82
C ARG A 114 -10.67 7.92 14.41
N ARG A 115 -11.99 7.94 14.24
CA ARG A 115 -12.74 9.17 13.89
C ARG A 115 -12.71 10.19 15.04
N ALA A 116 -12.69 9.73 16.29
CA ALA A 116 -12.56 10.58 17.47
C ALA A 116 -11.17 11.26 17.58
N ARG A 117 -10.19 10.86 16.75
CA ARG A 117 -8.81 11.40 16.73
C ARG A 117 -8.10 11.29 18.09
N LYS A 118 -8.51 10.34 18.93
CA LYS A 118 -7.83 10.07 20.19
C LYS A 118 -6.53 9.32 19.93
N LEU A 119 -5.44 9.79 20.53
CA LEU A 119 -4.15 9.09 20.45
C LEU A 119 -4.24 7.75 21.20
N LYS A 120 -4.18 6.64 20.47
CA LYS A 120 -4.07 5.30 21.04
C LYS A 120 -2.59 4.94 21.18
N ARG A 121 -2.07 4.96 22.40
CA ARG A 121 -0.68 4.54 22.68
C ARG A 121 -0.62 3.02 22.72
N ARG A 122 0.36 2.44 22.02
CA ARG A 122 0.70 1.02 22.17
C ARG A 122 1.47 0.85 23.47
N ARG A 123 1.15 -0.21 24.23
CA ARG A 123 2.00 -0.67 25.33
C ARG A 123 2.99 -1.67 24.73
N TYR A 124 4.28 -1.37 24.84
CA TYR A 124 5.34 -2.29 24.50
C TYR A 124 5.84 -2.93 25.78
N ILE A 125 6.00 -4.25 25.76
CA ILE A 125 6.66 -5.00 26.82
C ILE A 125 7.88 -5.59 26.14
N THR A 126 9.05 -5.09 26.51
CA THR A 126 10.34 -5.53 25.95
C THR A 126 11.01 -6.50 26.92
N PRO A 127 11.64 -7.58 26.45
CA PRO A 127 12.39 -8.52 27.29
C PRO A 127 13.65 -7.91 27.93
N GLY A 128 14.10 -6.75 27.46
CA GLY A 128 15.30 -6.06 27.96
C GLY A 128 15.76 -4.93 27.03
N PRO A 129 16.90 -4.29 27.37
CA PRO A 129 17.51 -3.23 26.56
C PRO A 129 17.81 -3.69 25.13
N ASN A 130 17.84 -2.75 24.18
CA ASN A 130 18.07 -2.94 22.76
C ASN A 130 17.04 -3.84 22.02
N TYR A 131 15.89 -4.13 22.62
CA TYR A 131 14.87 -4.96 21.99
C TYR A 131 13.93 -4.16 21.09
N LEU A 132 13.70 -2.87 21.38
CA LEU A 132 12.80 -2.02 20.63
C LEU A 132 13.34 -0.60 20.53
N TRP A 133 13.58 -0.15 19.31
CA TRP A 133 14.03 1.21 19.04
C TRP A 133 12.85 2.03 18.49
N HIS A 134 12.51 3.11 19.18
CA HIS A 134 11.53 4.10 18.72
C HIS A 134 12.24 5.16 17.90
N LEU A 135 12.02 5.16 16.58
CA LEU A 135 12.48 6.20 15.67
C LEU A 135 11.36 7.22 15.42
N ASP A 136 11.67 8.51 15.52
CA ASP A 136 10.79 9.61 15.11
C ASP A 136 11.52 10.64 14.26
N GLY A 137 10.80 11.28 13.34
CA GLY A 137 11.34 12.22 12.35
C GLY A 137 10.72 13.61 12.48
N TYR A 138 11.56 14.64 12.65
CA TYR A 138 11.14 16.03 12.65
C TYR A 138 11.18 16.62 11.23
N ASP A 139 10.04 16.55 10.55
CA ASP A 139 9.94 16.89 9.13
C ASP A 139 9.71 18.40 8.84
N LYS A 140 9.59 19.28 9.86
CA LYS A 140 9.29 20.71 9.61
C LYS A 140 10.39 21.43 8.82
N LEU A 141 11.65 21.00 8.95
CA LEU A 141 12.81 21.56 8.25
C LEU A 141 13.11 20.87 6.92
N LYS A 142 12.39 19.80 6.58
CA LYS A 142 12.62 18.99 5.37
C LYS A 142 12.56 19.80 4.09
N ARG A 143 11.74 20.86 4.06
CA ARG A 143 11.65 21.82 2.94
C ARG A 143 12.94 22.59 2.66
N TYR A 144 13.84 22.67 3.64
CA TYR A 144 15.17 23.29 3.53
C TYR A 144 16.28 22.25 3.37
N GLY A 145 15.94 20.99 3.09
CA GLY A 145 16.91 19.89 2.95
C GLY A 145 17.42 19.31 4.26
N ILE A 146 16.93 19.78 5.42
CA ILE A 146 17.38 19.32 6.74
C ILE A 146 16.35 18.31 7.27
N CYS A 147 16.77 17.06 7.47
CA CYS A 147 15.94 16.00 8.04
C CYS A 147 16.55 15.56 9.38
N ILE A 148 15.84 15.81 10.48
CA ILE A 148 16.28 15.43 11.83
C ILE A 148 15.52 14.18 12.25
N HIS A 149 16.25 13.17 12.71
CA HIS A 149 15.68 11.93 13.23
C HIS A 149 16.19 11.69 14.65
N GLY A 150 15.29 11.40 15.56
CA GLY A 150 15.60 10.96 16.92
C GLY A 150 15.34 9.48 17.06
N CYS A 151 16.14 8.80 17.87
CA CYS A 151 15.89 7.41 18.23
C CYS A 151 16.12 7.17 19.72
N ILE A 152 15.22 6.43 20.36
CA ILE A 152 15.28 6.08 21.78
C ILE A 152 15.05 4.56 21.90
N ASP A 153 15.81 3.88 22.76
CA ASP A 153 15.59 2.49 23.16
C ASP A 153 14.44 2.42 24.18
N GLY A 154 13.50 1.48 24.02
CA GLY A 154 12.20 1.47 24.70
C GLY A 154 11.71 0.13 25.26
#